data_AF-A0A1J1HJG5-F1
#
_entry.id   AF-A0A1J1HJG5-F1
#
_cell.length_a   1.000
_cell.length_b   1.000
_cell.length_c   1.000
_cell.angle_alpha   90.00
_cell.angle_beta   90.00
_cell.angle_gamma   90.00
#
_symmetry.space_group_name_H-M   'P 1'
#
loop_
_entity.id
_entity.type
_entity.pdbx_description
1 polymer ?
#
loop_
_entity_poly.entity_id
_entity_poly.type
_entity_poly.pdbx_seq_one_letter_code
_entity_poly.pdbx_strand_id
1 'polypeptide(L)'
;MEGTYEYELERAELLGVEPISREAWEQQNKARLEAQQEQEQSELAQAVEGEDEKIKGTHGKMDELNNVLSATQMKINKFKTVCGSFTSLLKIRSGSPAPSEDRGSTSNGQAPTSNINDAIETLDQMKEVEGQSDIQFAKKQSQDINQKVSKNLDALDRLISKAENAELSLQHQNKQMKGFLNK
;
A
#
# COMPACT_ATOMS: atom_id res chain seq x y z
N MET A 1 9.98 0.71 44.18
CA MET A 1 10.18 1.33 42.85
C MET A 1 11.17 0.46 42.12
N GLU A 2 10.70 -0.56 41.40
CA GLU A 2 11.60 -1.45 40.66
C GLU A 2 12.22 -0.71 39.48
N GLY A 3 13.49 -0.99 39.18
CA GLY A 3 14.20 -0.38 38.05
C GLY A 3 14.88 0.97 38.33
N THR A 4 15.08 1.35 39.60
CA THR A 4 15.93 2.48 39.99
C THR A 4 17.29 1.99 40.52
N TYR A 5 18.30 2.86 40.51
CA TYR A 5 19.61 2.53 41.09
C TYR A 5 19.52 2.22 42.60
N GLU A 6 18.70 2.97 43.34
CA GLU A 6 18.41 2.73 44.77
C GLU A 6 17.88 1.32 45.01
N TYR A 7 17.01 0.84 44.11
CA TYR A 7 16.47 -0.51 44.19
C TYR A 7 17.53 -1.58 43.90
N GLU A 8 18.45 -1.36 42.96
CA GLU A 8 19.56 -2.29 42.74
C GLU A 8 20.56 -2.31 43.89
N LEU A 9 20.73 -1.20 44.61
CA LEU A 9 21.51 -1.15 45.84
C LEU A 9 20.88 -2.00 46.94
N GLU A 10 19.59 -1.80 47.22
CA GLU A 10 18.84 -2.59 48.22
C GLU A 10 18.85 -4.08 47.85
N ARG A 11 18.73 -4.39 46.56
CA ARG A 11 18.80 -5.75 46.04
C ARG A 11 20.20 -6.37 46.20
N ALA A 12 21.26 -5.62 45.94
CA ALA A 12 22.63 -6.08 46.11
C ALA A 12 22.95 -6.35 47.59
N GLU A 13 22.49 -5.48 48.48
CA GLU A 13 22.62 -5.63 49.94
C GLU A 13 21.92 -6.91 50.42
N LEU A 14 20.67 -7.15 50.00
CA LEU A 14 19.90 -8.34 50.37
C LEU A 14 20.53 -9.64 49.86
N LEU A 15 21.16 -9.61 48.68
CA LEU A 15 21.80 -10.76 48.03
C LEU A 15 23.26 -10.97 48.48
N GLY A 16 23.84 -10.06 49.26
CA GLY A 16 25.22 -10.12 49.70
C GLY A 16 26.25 -10.00 48.57
N VAL A 17 25.89 -9.32 47.47
CA VAL A 17 26.76 -9.07 46.31
C VAL A 17 27.25 -7.63 46.30
N GLU A 18 28.43 -7.40 45.73
CA GLU A 18 28.97 -6.04 45.64
C GLU A 18 28.11 -5.18 44.70
N PRO A 19 27.66 -3.99 45.13
CA PRO A 19 26.83 -3.13 44.32
C PRO A 19 27.61 -2.59 43.11
N ILE A 20 26.98 -2.70 41.94
CA ILE A 20 27.50 -2.07 40.71
C ILE A 20 27.54 -0.55 40.87
N SER A 21 28.52 0.10 40.24
CA SER A 21 28.64 1.55 40.30
C SER A 21 27.44 2.22 39.63
N ARG A 22 27.07 3.42 40.11
CA ARG A 22 26.00 4.23 39.53
C ARG A 22 26.16 4.43 38.02
N GLU A 23 27.38 4.76 37.60
CA GLU A 23 27.69 4.98 36.19
C GLU A 23 27.52 3.70 35.36
N ALA A 24 27.98 2.54 35.85
CA ALA A 24 27.81 1.27 35.16
C ALA A 24 26.33 0.86 35.07
N TRP A 25 25.55 1.12 36.13
CA TRP A 25 24.10 0.89 36.11
C TRP A 25 23.38 1.78 35.09
N GLU A 26 23.71 3.08 35.06
CA GLU A 26 23.12 4.02 34.10
C GLU A 26 23.45 3.62 32.65
N GLN A 27 24.70 3.20 32.39
CA GLN A 27 25.10 2.69 31.08
C GLN A 27 24.36 1.39 30.70
N GLN A 28 24.26 0.43 31.62
CA GLN A 28 23.54 -0.82 31.39
C GLN A 28 22.04 -0.57 31.16
N ASN A 29 21.43 0.32 31.94
CA ASN A 29 20.02 0.64 31.82
C ASN A 29 19.74 1.38 30.50
N LYS A 30 20.62 2.31 30.11
CA LYS A 30 20.55 2.98 28.81
C LYS A 30 20.67 1.99 27.65
N ALA A 31 21.68 1.12 27.67
CA ALA A 31 21.87 0.09 26.65
C ALA A 31 20.67 -0.87 26.56
N ARG A 32 20.08 -1.25 27.71
CA ARG A 32 18.86 -2.08 27.75
C ARG A 32 17.68 -1.37 27.10
N LEU A 33 17.48 -0.08 27.40
CA LEU A 33 16.39 0.70 26.82
C LEU A 33 16.55 0.88 25.32
N GLU A 34 17.77 1.17 24.85
CA GLU A 34 18.09 1.28 23.42
C GLU A 34 17.87 -0.04 22.69
N ALA A 35 18.34 -1.16 23.24
CA ALA A 35 18.09 -2.49 22.67
C ALA A 35 16.59 -2.84 22.60
N GLN A 36 15.82 -2.44 23.60
CA GLN A 36 14.37 -2.66 23.61
C GLN A 36 13.68 -1.83 22.52
N GLN A 37 14.05 -0.56 22.36
CA GLN A 37 13.52 0.30 21.30
C GLN A 37 13.90 -0.17 19.90
N GLU A 38 15.15 -0.64 19.71
CA GLU A 38 15.60 -1.20 18.44
C GLU A 38 14.82 -2.47 18.09
N GLN A 39 14.58 -3.34 19.08
CA GLN A 39 13.78 -4.54 18.89
C GLN A 39 12.33 -4.21 18.51
N GLU A 40 11.69 -3.26 19.20
CA GLU A 40 10.33 -2.81 18.89
C GLU A 40 10.23 -2.19 17.49
N GLN A 41 11.22 -1.37 17.09
CA GLN A 41 11.26 -0.79 15.75
C GLN A 41 11.47 -1.85 14.67
N SER A 42 12.34 -2.84 14.91
CA SER A 42 12.56 -3.95 13.99
C SER A 42 11.30 -4.79 13.82
N GLU A 43 10.60 -5.09 14.90
CA GLU A 43 9.34 -5.85 14.86
C GLU A 43 8.26 -5.09 14.07
N LEU A 44 8.13 -3.77 14.32
CA LEU A 44 7.20 -2.93 13.58
C LEU A 44 7.54 -2.89 12.08
N ALA A 45 8.83 -2.76 11.74
CA ALA A 45 9.27 -2.75 10.35
C ALA A 45 8.93 -4.06 9.63
N GLN A 46 9.16 -5.20 10.29
CA GLN A 46 8.82 -6.52 9.75
C GLN A 46 7.31 -6.68 9.59
N ALA A 47 6.51 -6.21 10.55
CA ALA A 47 5.05 -6.26 10.46
C ALA A 47 4.52 -5.45 9.27
N VAL A 48 5.03 -4.23 9.05
CA VAL A 48 4.63 -3.39 7.91
C VAL A 48 5.02 -4.01 6.57
N GLU A 49 6.20 -4.64 6.49
CA GLU A 49 6.64 -5.36 5.29
C GLU A 49 5.75 -6.57 4.99
N GLY A 50 5.40 -7.36 6.00
CA GLY A 50 4.48 -8.48 5.85
C GLY A 50 3.09 -8.06 5.37
N GLU A 51 2.59 -6.90 5.81
CA GLU A 51 1.31 -6.36 5.32
C GLU A 51 1.41 -5.79 3.89
N ASP A 52 2.51 -5.14 3.51
CA ASP A 52 2.75 -4.67 2.14
C ASP A 52 2.71 -5.83 1.12
N GLU A 53 3.35 -6.96 1.43
CA GLU A 53 3.30 -8.16 0.58
C GLU A 53 1.88 -8.71 0.41
N LYS A 54 1.11 -8.76 1.51
CA LYS A 54 -0.30 -9.19 1.47
C LYS A 54 -1.14 -8.26 0.61
N ILE A 55 -0.99 -6.95 0.76
CA ILE A 55 -1.71 -5.93 -0.03
C ILE A 55 -1.36 -6.04 -1.51
N LYS A 56 -0.08 -6.22 -1.86
CA LYS A 56 0.33 -6.46 -3.26
C LYS A 56 -0.31 -7.72 -3.83
N GLY A 57 -0.31 -8.80 -3.06
CA GLY A 57 -0.92 -10.07 -3.46
C GLY A 57 -2.44 -9.96 -3.68
N THR A 58 -3.16 -9.26 -2.80
CA THR A 58 -4.62 -9.05 -2.95
C THR A 58 -4.94 -8.09 -4.09
N HIS A 59 -4.14 -7.05 -4.31
CA HIS A 59 -4.29 -6.12 -5.42
C HIS A 59 -4.14 -6.84 -6.77
N GLY A 60 -3.14 -7.71 -6.94
CA GLY A 60 -2.98 -8.52 -8.16
C GLY A 60 -4.19 -9.42 -8.44
N LYS A 61 -4.69 -10.12 -7.42
CA LYS A 61 -5.91 -10.96 -7.54
C LYS A 61 -7.13 -10.13 -7.94
N MET A 62 -7.25 -8.90 -7.43
CA MET A 62 -8.35 -8.01 -7.78
C MET A 62 -8.27 -7.50 -9.22
N ASP A 63 -7.05 -7.27 -9.74
CA ASP A 63 -6.84 -6.94 -11.16
C ASP A 63 -7.25 -8.10 -12.07
N GLU A 64 -6.92 -9.33 -11.70
CA GLU A 64 -7.36 -10.52 -12.41
C GLU A 64 -8.88 -10.66 -12.40
N LEU A 65 -9.54 -10.44 -11.25
CA LEU A 65 -11.01 -10.45 -11.17
C LEU A 65 -11.63 -9.41 -12.10
N ASN A 66 -11.16 -8.17 -12.08
CA ASN A 66 -11.66 -7.12 -12.97
C ASN A 66 -11.45 -7.46 -14.45
N ASN A 67 -10.33 -8.10 -14.80
CA ASN A 67 -10.07 -8.58 -16.16
C ASN A 67 -11.02 -9.71 -16.57
N VAL A 68 -11.27 -10.69 -15.69
CA VAL A 68 -12.25 -11.77 -15.90
C VAL A 68 -13.64 -11.20 -16.11
N LEU A 69 -14.05 -10.21 -15.33
CA LEU A 69 -15.34 -9.55 -15.48
C LEU A 69 -15.43 -8.79 -16.80
N SER A 70 -14.38 -8.10 -17.21
CA SER A 70 -14.31 -7.43 -18.51
C SER A 70 -14.46 -8.43 -19.67
N ALA A 71 -13.71 -9.54 -19.63
CA ALA A 71 -13.82 -10.61 -20.61
C ALA A 71 -15.22 -11.26 -20.62
N THR A 72 -15.84 -11.42 -19.45
CA THR A 72 -17.20 -11.96 -19.30
C THR A 72 -18.23 -11.02 -19.91
N GLN A 73 -18.13 -9.70 -19.69
CA GLN A 73 -19.00 -8.73 -20.33
C GLN A 73 -18.88 -8.75 -21.86
N MET A 74 -17.66 -8.89 -22.39
CA MET A 74 -17.47 -9.07 -23.84
C MET A 74 -18.18 -10.31 -24.37
N LYS A 75 -18.10 -11.43 -23.64
CA LYS A 75 -18.80 -12.67 -24.01
C LYS A 75 -20.32 -12.49 -23.96
N ILE A 76 -20.84 -11.82 -22.92
CA ILE A 76 -22.28 -11.51 -22.81
C ILE A 76 -22.73 -10.62 -23.97
N ASN A 77 -21.95 -9.60 -24.34
CA ASN A 77 -22.26 -8.73 -25.47
C ASN A 77 -22.31 -9.53 -26.78
N LYS A 78 -21.33 -10.43 -27.01
CA LYS A 78 -21.34 -11.33 -28.18
C LYS A 78 -22.56 -12.24 -28.17
N PHE A 79 -22.91 -12.83 -27.02
CA PHE A 79 -24.10 -13.65 -26.87
C PHE A 79 -25.37 -12.86 -27.18
N LYS A 80 -25.49 -11.63 -26.66
CA LYS A 80 -26.60 -10.72 -26.96
C LYS A 80 -26.72 -10.43 -28.46
N THR A 81 -25.61 -10.25 -29.17
CA THR A 81 -25.63 -10.02 -30.63
C THR A 81 -26.02 -11.29 -31.40
N VAL A 82 -25.46 -12.44 -31.06
CA VAL A 82 -25.74 -13.72 -31.75
C VAL A 82 -27.16 -14.21 -31.47
N CYS A 83 -27.62 -14.15 -30.22
CA CYS A 83 -28.96 -14.61 -29.82
C CYS A 83 -30.04 -13.54 -30.02
N GLY A 84 -29.70 -12.24 -29.93
CA GLY A 84 -30.61 -11.14 -30.27
C GLY A 84 -30.89 -11.05 -31.77
N SER A 85 -30.01 -11.60 -32.61
CA SER A 85 -30.26 -11.78 -34.05
C SER A 85 -31.48 -12.67 -34.33
N PHE A 86 -31.85 -13.62 -33.45
CA PHE A 86 -33.07 -14.41 -33.62
C PHE A 86 -34.37 -13.61 -33.42
N THR A 87 -34.35 -12.52 -32.64
CA THR A 87 -35.51 -11.60 -32.53
C THR A 87 -35.57 -10.57 -33.66
N SER A 88 -34.48 -10.31 -34.38
CA SER A 88 -34.47 -9.44 -35.56
C SER A 88 -34.81 -10.16 -36.87
N LEU A 89 -34.65 -11.49 -36.95
CA LEU A 89 -34.99 -12.27 -38.14
C LEU A 89 -36.51 -12.34 -38.43
N LEU A 90 -37.38 -11.91 -37.52
CA LEU A 90 -38.82 -11.78 -37.78
C LEU A 90 -39.27 -10.36 -38.16
N LYS A 91 -38.38 -9.38 -38.17
CA LYS A 91 -38.69 -8.00 -38.57
C LYS A 91 -37.45 -7.37 -39.18
N ILE A 92 -37.28 -7.46 -40.51
CA ILE A 92 -36.78 -6.34 -41.32
C ILE A 92 -37.13 -6.62 -42.79
N ARG A 93 -38.04 -5.77 -43.29
CA ARG A 93 -38.19 -5.41 -44.69
C ARG A 93 -37.21 -4.27 -44.98
N SER A 94 -36.32 -4.51 -45.95
CA SER A 94 -35.58 -3.59 -46.83
C SER A 94 -35.37 -2.13 -46.40
N GLY A 95 -34.10 -1.72 -46.29
CA GLY A 95 -33.66 -0.33 -46.41
C GLY A 95 -32.25 -0.09 -45.86
N SER A 96 -31.27 0.12 -46.75
CA SER A 96 -29.83 0.38 -46.51
C SER A 96 -29.48 1.73 -47.19
N PRO A 97 -28.24 2.28 -47.13
CA PRO A 97 -27.45 2.78 -45.99
C PRO A 97 -26.89 4.21 -46.27
N ALA A 98 -26.15 4.83 -45.32
CA ALA A 98 -24.85 5.50 -45.58
C ALA A 98 -24.19 6.08 -44.29
N PRO A 99 -22.84 6.25 -44.26
CA PRO A 99 -22.03 6.54 -43.07
C PRO A 99 -21.39 7.94 -43.04
N SER A 100 -20.84 8.36 -41.90
CA SER A 100 -19.80 9.41 -41.83
C SER A 100 -18.96 9.33 -40.54
N GLU A 101 -17.65 9.31 -40.73
CA GLU A 101 -16.56 9.46 -39.75
C GLU A 101 -16.44 10.93 -39.29
N ASP A 102 -15.94 11.18 -38.07
CA ASP A 102 -14.83 12.14 -37.89
C ASP A 102 -14.12 11.95 -36.53
N ARG A 103 -12.80 12.16 -36.58
CA ARG A 103 -11.79 12.00 -35.53
C ARG A 103 -11.52 13.34 -34.85
N GLY A 104 -11.39 13.37 -33.52
CA GLY A 104 -10.88 14.53 -32.78
C GLY A 104 -9.74 14.15 -31.83
N SER A 105 -8.55 14.71 -32.08
CA SER A 105 -7.28 14.45 -31.40
C SER A 105 -7.05 15.19 -30.06
N THR A 106 -6.18 14.57 -29.28
CA THR A 106 -5.47 14.87 -28.03
C THR A 106 -4.67 16.19 -27.98
N SER A 107 -4.57 16.81 -26.79
CA SER A 107 -3.29 17.23 -26.15
C SER A 107 -3.48 17.73 -24.71
N ASN A 108 -2.91 17.03 -23.73
CA ASN A 108 -2.63 17.54 -22.39
C ASN A 108 -1.30 16.94 -21.92
N GLY A 109 -0.34 17.76 -21.52
CA GLY A 109 1.00 17.31 -21.13
C GLY A 109 1.85 18.45 -20.61
N GLN A 110 1.77 18.67 -19.30
CA GLN A 110 2.56 19.64 -18.55
C GLN A 110 3.50 18.83 -17.63
N ALA A 111 4.80 19.10 -17.71
CA ALA A 111 5.82 18.55 -16.81
C ALA A 111 6.70 19.70 -16.29
N PRO A 112 6.91 19.86 -14.98
CA PRO A 112 7.89 20.78 -14.44
C PRO A 112 9.27 20.10 -14.32
N THR A 113 10.29 20.80 -14.78
CA THR A 113 11.71 20.43 -14.69
C THR A 113 12.26 20.76 -13.30
N SER A 114 12.94 19.80 -12.68
CA SER A 114 13.68 19.90 -11.42
C SER A 114 14.85 20.87 -11.51
N ASN A 115 14.93 21.84 -10.59
CA ASN A 115 16.02 22.80 -10.49
C ASN A 115 17.15 22.29 -9.59
N ILE A 116 18.37 22.58 -10.01
CA ILE A 116 19.70 22.05 -9.58
C ILE A 116 20.16 22.57 -8.19
N ASN A 117 19.27 23.15 -7.39
CA ASN A 117 19.64 23.85 -6.14
C ASN A 117 19.92 22.92 -4.94
N ASP A 118 19.66 21.62 -5.05
CA ASP A 118 19.79 20.67 -3.93
C ASP A 118 21.23 20.19 -3.67
N ALA A 119 22.20 20.58 -4.52
CA ALA A 119 23.59 20.13 -4.38
C ALA A 119 24.45 20.99 -3.41
N ILE A 120 23.94 22.13 -2.95
CA ILE A 120 24.68 23.05 -2.07
C ILE A 120 24.45 22.72 -0.58
N GLU A 121 23.35 22.06 -0.23
CA GLU A 121 22.99 21.73 1.16
C GLU A 121 23.76 20.50 1.71
N THR A 122 24.38 19.70 0.85
CA THR A 122 25.12 18.48 1.26
C THR A 122 26.52 18.76 1.82
N LEU A 123 27.08 19.97 1.62
CA LEU A 123 28.45 20.29 2.06
C LEU A 123 28.53 20.83 3.50
N ASP A 124 27.43 21.35 4.05
CA ASP A 124 27.40 21.88 5.43
C ASP A 124 27.18 20.76 6.49
N GLN A 125 26.87 19.54 6.03
CA GLN A 125 26.53 18.38 6.87
C GLN A 125 27.74 17.54 7.33
N MET A 126 28.98 17.94 7.02
CA MET A 126 30.19 17.18 7.35
C MET A 126 30.88 17.59 8.66
N LYS A 127 30.26 18.45 9.49
CA LYS A 127 30.93 19.03 10.67
C LYS A 127 30.54 18.43 12.04
N GLU A 128 29.53 17.57 12.15
CA GLU A 128 29.11 16.97 13.43
C GLU A 128 29.06 15.44 13.37
N VAL A 129 30.25 14.83 13.45
CA VAL A 129 30.43 13.37 13.49
C VAL A 129 30.76 12.98 14.93
N GLU A 130 29.80 12.37 15.63
CA GLU A 130 29.99 11.26 16.60
C GLU A 130 28.74 10.95 17.45
N GLY A 131 27.72 11.83 17.47
CA GLY A 131 26.44 11.56 18.18
C GLY A 131 25.16 11.66 17.33
N GLN A 132 25.26 12.08 16.07
CA GLN A 132 24.12 12.33 15.18
C GLN A 132 23.76 11.15 14.27
N SER A 133 24.64 10.16 14.11
CA SER A 133 24.45 9.05 13.17
C SER A 133 23.23 8.19 13.51
N ASP A 134 23.04 7.88 14.79
CA ASP A 134 22.05 6.89 15.23
C ASP A 134 20.65 7.50 15.31
N ILE A 135 20.55 8.76 15.73
CA ILE A 135 19.30 9.54 15.71
C ILE A 135 18.85 9.78 14.27
N GLN A 136 19.78 10.08 13.35
CA GLN A 136 19.44 10.23 11.93
C GLN A 136 19.03 8.91 11.29
N PHE A 137 19.65 7.79 11.67
CA PHE A 137 19.28 6.46 11.17
C PHE A 137 17.89 6.06 11.65
N ALA A 138 17.60 6.16 12.96
CA ALA A 138 16.29 5.87 13.53
C ALA A 138 15.18 6.78 12.93
N LYS A 139 15.49 8.06 12.68
CA LYS A 139 14.57 8.99 12.01
C LYS A 139 14.30 8.59 10.56
N LYS A 140 15.33 8.16 9.82
CA LYS A 140 15.17 7.67 8.44
C LYS A 140 14.35 6.38 8.39
N GLN A 141 14.60 5.44 9.30
CA GLN A 141 13.84 4.20 9.41
C GLN A 141 12.37 4.47 9.76
N SER A 142 12.13 5.33 10.76
CA SER A 142 10.78 5.76 11.13
C SER A 142 10.06 6.48 9.98
N GLN A 143 10.78 7.31 9.21
CA GLN A 143 10.23 7.98 8.02
C GLN A 143 9.89 6.98 6.91
N ASP A 144 10.73 5.97 6.68
CA ASP A 144 10.45 4.91 5.70
C ASP A 144 9.22 4.07 6.09
N ILE A 145 9.09 3.70 7.36
CA ILE A 145 7.89 3.01 7.89
C ILE A 145 6.64 3.85 7.62
N ASN A 146 6.66 5.14 7.97
CA ASN A 146 5.53 6.03 7.72
C ASN A 146 5.20 6.13 6.22
N GLN A 147 6.21 6.24 5.35
CA GLN A 147 6.00 6.24 3.90
C GLN A 147 5.40 4.92 3.39
N LYS A 148 5.86 3.77 3.89
CA LYS A 148 5.30 2.45 3.55
C LYS A 148 3.85 2.34 4.01
N VAL A 149 3.54 2.76 5.23
CA VAL A 149 2.16 2.78 5.75
C VAL A 149 1.27 3.68 4.89
N SER A 150 1.71 4.89 4.52
CA SER A 150 0.95 5.76 3.63
C SER A 150 0.70 5.13 2.26
N LYS A 151 1.70 4.50 1.65
CA LYS A 151 1.53 3.77 0.38
C LYS A 151 0.55 2.61 0.51
N ASN A 152 0.58 1.90 1.63
CA ASN A 152 -0.35 0.81 1.91
C ASN A 152 -1.79 1.33 2.04
N LEU A 153 -2.00 2.49 2.66
CA LEU A 153 -3.31 3.15 2.71
C LEU A 153 -3.82 3.51 1.32
N ASP A 154 -3.00 4.16 0.49
CA ASP A 154 -3.34 4.47 -0.90
C ASP A 154 -3.68 3.20 -1.71
N ALA A 155 -2.95 2.11 -1.46
CA ALA A 155 -3.19 0.82 -2.10
C ALA A 155 -4.50 0.17 -1.66
N LEU A 156 -4.86 0.28 -0.37
CA LEU A 156 -6.14 -0.18 0.16
C LEU A 156 -7.31 0.61 -0.44
N ASP A 157 -7.20 1.93 -0.58
CA ASP A 157 -8.23 2.76 -1.22
C ASP A 157 -8.46 2.34 -2.68
N ARG A 158 -7.38 2.07 -3.42
CA ARG A 158 -7.47 1.52 -4.78
C ARG A 158 -8.14 0.15 -4.79
N LEU A 159 -7.85 -0.70 -3.81
CA LEU A 159 -8.45 -2.03 -3.70
C LEU A 159 -9.95 -1.93 -3.42
N ILE A 160 -10.38 -0.99 -2.57
CA ILE A 160 -11.80 -0.70 -2.32
C ILE A 160 -12.49 -0.30 -3.63
N SER A 161 -11.94 0.67 -4.36
CA SER A 161 -12.53 1.10 -5.65
C SER A 161 -12.63 -0.05 -6.66
N LYS A 162 -11.61 -0.92 -6.72
CA LYS A 162 -11.62 -2.10 -7.61
C LYS A 162 -12.62 -3.15 -7.17
N ALA A 163 -12.81 -3.34 -5.86
CA ALA A 163 -13.80 -4.25 -5.30
C ALA A 163 -15.22 -3.79 -5.64
N GLU A 164 -15.50 -2.51 -5.45
CA GLU A 164 -16.79 -1.90 -5.77
C GLU A 164 -17.12 -2.03 -7.27
N ASN A 165 -16.15 -1.74 -8.14
CA ASN A 165 -16.33 -1.91 -9.58
C ASN A 165 -16.57 -3.38 -9.97
N ALA A 166 -15.85 -4.31 -9.35
CA ALA A 166 -16.05 -5.74 -9.56
C ALA A 166 -17.45 -6.18 -9.11
N GLU A 167 -17.93 -5.70 -7.96
CA GLU A 167 -19.27 -5.98 -7.47
C GLU A 167 -20.34 -5.47 -8.43
N LEU A 168 -20.26 -4.20 -8.84
CA LEU A 168 -21.20 -3.59 -9.79
C LEU A 168 -21.22 -4.36 -11.12
N SER A 169 -20.05 -4.74 -11.62
CA SER A 169 -19.90 -5.52 -12.86
C SER A 169 -20.54 -6.90 -12.72
N LEU A 170 -20.29 -7.61 -11.62
CA LEU A 170 -20.89 -8.91 -11.33
C LEU A 170 -22.42 -8.83 -11.26
N GLN A 171 -22.95 -7.86 -10.51
CA GLN A 171 -24.39 -7.64 -10.39
C GLN A 171 -25.02 -7.35 -11.75
N HIS A 172 -24.37 -6.50 -12.56
CA HIS A 172 -24.83 -6.16 -13.90
C HIS A 172 -24.86 -7.37 -14.84
N GLN A 173 -23.77 -8.14 -14.88
CA GLN A 173 -23.64 -9.35 -15.71
C GLN A 173 -24.66 -10.40 -15.30
N ASN A 174 -24.85 -10.62 -13.99
CA ASN A 174 -25.88 -11.53 -13.46
C ASN A 174 -27.29 -11.11 -13.88
N LYS A 175 -27.59 -9.80 -13.86
CA LYS A 175 -28.88 -9.28 -14.31
C LYS A 175 -29.10 -9.54 -15.80
N GLN A 176 -28.08 -9.32 -16.64
CA GLN A 176 -28.16 -9.61 -18.08
C GLN A 176 -28.40 -11.09 -18.35
N MET A 177 -27.64 -11.96 -17.68
CA MET A 177 -27.76 -13.42 -17.81
C MET A 177 -29.15 -13.92 -17.39
N LYS A 178 -29.67 -13.46 -16.25
CA LYS A 178 -31.05 -13.77 -15.84
C LYS A 178 -32.08 -13.31 -16.88
N GLY A 179 -31.87 -12.16 -17.50
CA GLY A 179 -32.72 -11.66 -18.59
C GLY A 179 -32.71 -12.55 -19.84
N PHE A 180 -31.64 -13.31 -20.09
CA PHE A 180 -31.59 -14.30 -21.17
C PHE A 180 -32.28 -15.62 -20.82
N LEU A 181 -32.28 -16.00 -19.53
CA LEU A 181 -32.82 -17.28 -19.06
C LEU A 181 -34.31 -17.22 -18.70
N ASN A 182 -34.80 -16.06 -18.24
CA ASN A 182 -36.18 -15.88 -17.76
C ASN A 182 -37.11 -15.30 -18.84
N LYS A 183 -36.80 -15.52 -20.12
CA LYS A 183 -37.66 -15.17 -21.26
C LYS A 183 -38.22 -16.43 -21.91
#